data_AF-A0A944C5J8-F1
#
_entry.id   AF-A0A944C5J8-F1
#
_cell.length_a   1.000
_cell.length_b   1.000
_cell.length_c   1.000
_cell.angle_alpha   90.00
_cell.angle_beta   90.00
_cell.angle_gamma   90.00
#
_symmetry.space_group_name_H-M   'P 1'
#
loop_
_entity.id
_entity.type
_entity.pdbx_description
1 polymer ?
#
loop_
_entity_poly.entity_id
_entity_poly.type
_entity_poly.pdbx_seq_one_letter_code
_entity_poly.pdbx_strand_id
1 'polypeptide(L)' 'IPIAFLGEIIGTGILGAMAAYPIAVFVMGKEAALFSYVIPFGISTVGGALIASILMFTLAKTGALKFMLRMGDNEKKA' A
#
# COMPACT_ATOMS: atom_id res chain seq x y z
N ILE A 1 5.14 -11.08 5.92
CA ILE A 1 5.42 -9.72 6.43
C ILE A 1 6.38 -8.99 5.48
N PRO A 2 7.63 -9.43 5.24
CA PRO A 2 8.56 -8.69 4.37
C PRO A 2 8.08 -8.58 2.92
N ILE A 3 7.53 -9.65 2.32
CA ILE A 3 6.98 -9.62 0.95
C ILE A 3 5.77 -8.70 0.82
N ALA A 4 4.89 -8.64 1.83
CA ALA A 4 3.71 -7.78 1.80
C ALA A 4 4.11 -6.29 1.91
N PHE A 5 5.08 -6.00 2.78
CA PHE A 5 5.63 -4.65 2.93
C PHE A 5 6.34 -4.19 1.64
N LEU A 6 7.11 -5.10 1.01
CA LEU A 6 7.75 -4.84 -0.27
C LEU A 6 6.71 -4.60 -1.39
N GLY A 7 5.63 -5.37 -1.39
CA GLY A 7 4.51 -5.21 -2.33
C GLY A 7 3.81 -3.86 -2.18
N GLU A 8 3.67 -3.33 -0.96
CA GLU A 8 3.08 -2.02 -0.70
C GLU A 8 3.98 -0.86 -1.14
N ILE A 9 5.30 -0.97 -0.89
CA ILE A 9 6.27 0.03 -1.35
C ILE A 9 6.32 0.05 -2.89
N ILE A 10 6.37 -1.11 -3.54
CA ILE A 10 6.43 -1.19 -5.00
C ILE A 10 5.08 -0.80 -5.63
N GLY A 11 3.97 -1.32 -5.10
CA GLY A 11 2.63 -1.10 -5.63
C GLY A 11 2.12 0.32 -5.42
N THR A 12 2.08 0.80 -4.19
CA THR A 12 1.52 2.11 -3.86
C THR A 12 2.56 3.21 -4.05
N GLY A 13 3.78 2.96 -3.60
CA GLY A 13 4.87 3.93 -3.67
C GLY A 13 5.38 4.18 -5.09
N ILE A 14 5.77 3.14 -5.83
CA ILE A 14 6.34 3.30 -7.18
C ILE A 14 5.24 3.34 -8.23
N LEU A 15 4.44 2.28 -8.36
CA LEU A 15 3.44 2.19 -9.43
C LEU A 15 2.30 3.20 -9.23
N GLY A 16 1.82 3.36 -8.00
CA GLY A 16 0.79 4.34 -7.65
C GLY A 16 1.23 5.78 -7.88
N ALA A 17 2.45 6.15 -7.47
CA ALA A 17 2.96 7.49 -7.71
C ALA A 17 3.21 7.77 -9.20
N MET A 18 3.73 6.80 -9.95
CA MET A 18 3.94 6.93 -11.40
C MET A 18 2.61 7.12 -12.15
N ALA A 19 1.55 6.43 -11.76
CA ALA A 19 0.23 6.57 -12.35
C ALA A 19 -0.46 7.90 -11.94
N ALA A 20 -0.24 8.37 -10.72
CA ALA A 20 -0.82 9.61 -10.21
C ALA A 20 -0.12 10.88 -10.76
N TYR A 21 1.17 10.80 -11.07
CA TYR A 21 1.98 11.91 -11.58
C TYR A 21 1.40 12.58 -12.86
N PRO A 22 1.04 11.85 -13.94
CA PRO A 22 0.49 12.47 -15.14
C PRO A 22 -0.87 13.13 -14.90
N ILE A 23 -1.72 12.54 -14.06
CA ILE A 23 -3.02 13.12 -13.68
C ILE A 23 -2.80 14.44 -12.93
N ALA A 24 -1.89 14.45 -11.95
CA ALA A 24 -1.61 15.65 -11.14
C ALA A 24 -1.00 16.79 -11.98
N VAL A 25 -0.05 16.46 -12.85
CA VAL A 25 0.59 17.45 -13.75
C VAL A 25 -0.41 18.01 -14.75
N PHE A 26 -1.33 17.19 -15.28
CA PHE A 26 -2.35 17.62 -16.24
C PHE A 26 -3.39 18.55 -15.62
N VAL A 27 -3.77 18.34 -14.36
CA VAL A 27 -4.83 19.12 -13.69
C VAL A 27 -4.30 20.41 -13.06
N MET A 28 -3.08 20.43 -12.49
CA MET A 28 -2.62 21.53 -11.64
C MET A 28 -1.37 22.27 -12.15
N GLY A 29 -0.71 21.76 -13.20
CA GLY A 29 0.60 22.27 -13.62
C GLY A 29 1.74 21.73 -12.77
N LYS A 30 2.95 21.72 -13.34
CA LYS A 30 4.09 20.90 -12.88
C LYS A 30 4.56 21.20 -11.46
N GLU A 31 4.49 22.46 -11.04
CA GLU A 31 4.96 22.89 -9.71
C GLU A 31 3.91 22.65 -8.62
N ALA A 32 2.64 22.97 -8.86
CA ALA A 32 1.57 22.75 -7.90
C ALA A 32 1.27 21.25 -7.69
N ALA A 33 1.39 20.43 -8.73
CA ALA A 33 1.23 18.97 -8.63
C ALA A 33 2.21 18.30 -7.64
N LEU A 34 3.46 18.78 -7.61
CA LEU A 34 4.51 18.23 -6.75
C LEU A 34 4.24 18.55 -5.27
N PHE A 35 3.94 19.81 -4.96
CA PHE A 35 3.75 20.25 -3.57
C PHE A 35 2.37 19.90 -3.00
N SER A 36 1.32 19.90 -3.83
CA SER A 36 -0.05 19.61 -3.37
C SER A 36 -0.46 18.15 -3.45
N TYR A 37 0.24 17.32 -4.25
CA TYR A 37 -0.14 15.91 -4.43
C TYR A 37 1.00 14.94 -4.10
N VAL A 38 2.19 15.12 -4.68
CA VAL A 38 3.29 14.14 -4.51
C VAL A 38 3.77 14.06 -3.05
N ILE A 39 4.00 15.20 -2.40
CA ILE A 39 4.43 15.24 -0.99
C ILE A 39 3.36 14.62 -0.05
N PRO A 40 2.10 15.06 -0.04
CA PRO A 40 1.09 14.47 0.83
C PRO A 40 0.78 13.00 0.49
N PHE A 41 0.83 12.59 -0.78
CA PHE A 41 0.68 11.19 -1.18
C PHE A 41 1.84 10.32 -0.66
N GLY A 42 3.07 10.83 -0.72
CA GLY A 42 4.24 10.16 -0.14
C GLY A 42 4.10 9.99 1.38
N ILE A 43 3.68 11.03 2.09
CA ILE A 43 3.43 10.98 3.54
C ILE A 43 2.32 9.97 3.86
N SER A 44 1.22 9.97 3.09
CA SER A 44 0.13 9.01 3.26
C SER A 44 0.56 7.57 2.99
N THR A 45 1.44 7.34 2.00
CA THR A 45 2.01 6.02 1.71
C THR A 45 2.86 5.51 2.86
N VAL A 46 3.73 6.36 3.42
CA VAL A 46 4.57 5.99 4.57
C VAL A 46 3.71 5.73 5.81
N GLY A 47 2.73 6.61 6.08
CA GLY A 47 1.80 6.43 7.20
C GLY A 47 0.93 5.18 7.07
N GLY A 48 0.40 4.93 5.87
CA GLY A 48 -0.38 3.75 5.54
C GLY A 48 0.43 2.47 5.71
N ALA A 49 1.66 2.42 5.19
CA ALA A 49 2.56 1.29 5.34
C ALA A 49 2.91 1.00 6.82
N LEU A 50 3.11 2.05 7.63
CA LEU A 50 3.35 1.91 9.06
C LEU A 50 2.15 1.27 9.77
N ILE A 51 0.94 1.75 9.50
CA ILE A 51 -0.31 1.20 10.06
C ILE A 51 -0.49 -0.24 9.60
N ALA A 52 -0.34 -0.52 8.29
CA ALA A 52 -0.47 -1.85 7.72
C ALA A 52 0.51 -2.84 8.35
N SER A 53 1.75 -2.42 8.64
CA SER A 53 2.74 -3.24 9.35
C SER A 53 2.31 -3.62 10.75
N ILE A 54 1.82 -2.65 11.53
CA ILE A 54 1.36 -2.89 12.91
C ILE A 54 0.15 -3.84 12.89
N LEU A 55 -0.77 -3.63 11.96
CA LEU A 55 -1.96 -4.46 11.80
C LEU A 55 -1.58 -5.89 11.42
N MET A 56 -0.70 -6.07 10.44
CA MET A 56 -0.17 -7.39 10.04
C MET A 56 0.57 -8.09 11.17
N PHE A 57 1.35 -7.36 11.96
CA PHE A 57 2.06 -7.93 13.11
C PHE A 57 1.07 -8.44 14.17
N THR A 58 0.01 -7.68 14.42
CA THR A 58 -1.06 -8.04 15.35
C THR A 58 -1.85 -9.25 14.85
N LEU A 59 -2.17 -9.31 13.56
CA LEU A 59 -2.88 -10.42 12.92
C LEU A 59 -2.06 -11.71 12.86
N ALA A 60 -0.74 -11.59 12.69
CA ALA A 60 0.18 -12.72 12.76
C ALA A 60 0.27 -13.27 14.19
N LYS A 61 0.31 -12.40 15.21
CA LYS A 61 0.39 -12.79 16.63
C LYS A 61 -0.88 -13.47 17.14
N THR A 62 -2.05 -13.06 16.64
CA THR A 62 -3.36 -13.62 17.00
C THR A 62 -3.69 -14.92 16.26
N GLY A 63 -2.89 -15.32 15.27
CA GLY A 63 -3.14 -16.54 14.47
C GLY A 63 -4.27 -16.41 13.44
N ALA A 64 -4.98 -15.27 13.42
CA ALA A 64 -6.05 -14.97 12.47
C ALA A 64 -5.56 -15.03 11.02
N LEU A 65 -4.33 -14.58 10.76
CA LEU A 65 -3.72 -14.68 9.44
C LEU A 65 -3.62 -16.13 8.94
N LYS A 66 -3.27 -17.07 9.84
CA LYS A 66 -3.16 -18.50 9.50
C LYS A 66 -4.52 -19.13 9.26
N PHE A 67 -5.55 -18.66 9.97
CA PHE A 67 -6.93 -19.07 9.76
C PHE A 67 -7.44 -18.61 8.38
N MET A 68 -7.24 -17.34 8.02
CA MET A 68 -7.64 -16.78 6.73
C MET A 68 -6.92 -17.45 5.55
N LEU A 69 -5.60 -17.66 5.65
CA LEU A 69 -4.83 -18.35 4.61
C LEU A 69 -5.28 -19.80 4.43
N ARG A 70 -5.64 -20.50 5.51
CA ARG A 70 -6.16 -21.87 5.44
C ARG A 70 -7.57 -21.93 4.85
N MET A 71 -8.38 -20.89 5.06
CA MET A 71 -9.71 -20.78 4.47
C MET A 71 -9.64 -20.59 2.94
N GLY A 72 -8.72 -19.74 2.46
CA GLY A 72 -8.51 -19.51 1.02
C GLY A 72 -7.93 -20.72 0.26
N ASP A 73 -7.10 -21.55 0.90
CA ASP A 73 -6.63 -22.81 0.29
C ASP A 73 -7.75 -23.84 0.14
N ASN A 74 -8.72 -23.84 1.06
CA ASN A 74 -9.86 -24.75 1.05
C ASN A 74 -10.90 -24.39 -0.02
N GLU A 75 -11.06 -23.09 -0.33
CA GLU A 75 -11.89 -22.60 -1.43
C GLU A 75 -11.34 -23.00 -2.79
N LYS A 76 -10.01 -22.95 -3.00
CA LYS A 76 -9.39 -23.36 -4.29
C LYS A 76 -9.40 -24.87 -4.55
N LYS A 77 -9.71 -25.68 -3.53
CA LYS A 77 -9.81 -27.14 -3.61
C LYS A 77 -11.25 -27.65 -3.75
N ALA A 78 -12.25 -26.77 -3.57
CA ALA A 78 -13.67 -27.06 -3.80
C ALA A 78 -14.04 -26.75 -5.26
#